data_AF-A0A3E2C394-F1
#
_entry.id   AF-A0A3E2C394-F1
#
_cell.length_a   1.000
_cell.length_b   1.000
_cell.length_c   1.000
_cell.angle_alpha   90.00
_cell.angle_beta   90.00
_cell.angle_gamma   90.00
#
_symmetry.space_group_name_H-M   'P 1'
#
loop_
_entity.id
_entity.type
_entity.pdbx_description
1 polymer ?
#
loop_
_entity_poly.entity_id
_entity_poly.type
_entity_poly.pdbx_seq_one_letter_code
_entity_poly.pdbx_strand_id
1 'polypeptide(L)'
;KIVSEYLKSKKGFLLISHDRDFLDGCINHVISINRNSIDVQSGNFTSWYENKVMKDQFEISQNERLRKDIKRLKESARQSQIWSDKIENTKNGVKVSGVKPDKGHIGHQSAKMMKKSKNLENRQNKAIEEKQSLLKDIETKESLLLHPLHHHKNPLISVSNLSSCYGE
;
A
#
# COMPACT_ATOMS: atom_id res chain seq x y z
N LYS A 1 -28.71 -25.33 11.65
CA LYS A 1 -29.08 -25.35 10.21
C LYS A 1 -30.53 -24.97 9.92
N ILE A 2 -31.48 -25.14 10.86
CA ILE A 2 -32.90 -24.79 10.65
C ILE A 2 -33.10 -23.32 10.24
N VAL A 3 -32.40 -22.38 10.89
CA VAL A 3 -32.52 -20.94 10.60
C VAL A 3 -31.97 -20.58 9.21
N SER A 4 -30.85 -21.16 8.78
CA SER A 4 -30.27 -20.89 7.45
C SER A 4 -31.18 -21.40 6.34
N GLU A 5 -31.81 -22.56 6.52
CA GLU A 5 -32.79 -23.11 5.57
C GLU A 5 -34.07 -22.26 5.52
N TYR A 6 -34.56 -21.81 6.67
CA TYR A 6 -35.69 -20.89 6.75
C TYR A 6 -35.43 -19.56 6.02
N LEU A 7 -34.24 -18.98 6.18
CA LEU A 7 -33.88 -17.74 5.49
C LEU A 7 -33.75 -17.95 3.98
N LYS A 8 -33.17 -19.06 3.53
CA LYS A 8 -33.12 -19.44 2.11
C LYS A 8 -34.48 -19.51 1.43
N SER A 9 -35.54 -19.85 2.18
CA SER A 9 -36.89 -19.92 1.62
C SER A 9 -37.58 -18.56 1.47
N LYS A 10 -36.97 -17.47 1.95
CA LYS A 10 -37.53 -16.10 1.86
C LYS A 10 -37.17 -15.44 0.53
N LYS A 11 -38.03 -14.52 0.08
CA LYS A 11 -37.84 -13.80 -1.19
C LYS A 11 -36.72 -12.75 -1.14
N GLY A 12 -36.39 -12.22 0.03
CA GLY A 12 -35.32 -11.25 0.21
C GLY A 12 -35.13 -10.89 1.68
N PHE A 13 -33.88 -10.73 2.10
CA PHE A 13 -33.50 -10.32 3.45
C PHE A 13 -32.10 -9.70 3.42
N LEU A 14 -31.79 -8.87 4.42
CA LEU A 14 -30.44 -8.45 4.74
C LEU A 14 -30.05 -9.12 6.05
N LEU A 15 -28.83 -9.63 6.12
CA LEU A 15 -28.30 -10.33 7.27
C LEU A 15 -26.89 -9.81 7.57
N ILE A 16 -26.62 -9.60 8.86
CA ILE A 16 -25.28 -9.28 9.37
C ILE A 16 -24.96 -10.35 10.42
N SER A 17 -23.86 -11.08 10.24
CA SER A 17 -23.40 -12.11 11.17
C SER A 17 -21.87 -12.19 11.14
N HIS A 18 -21.28 -12.67 12.23
CA HIS A 18 -19.85 -13.01 12.30
C HIS A 18 -19.58 -14.50 12.01
N ASP A 19 -20.63 -15.33 11.96
CA ASP A 19 -20.54 -16.76 11.66
C ASP A 19 -20.48 -16.99 10.14
N ARG A 20 -19.34 -17.49 9.67
CA ARG A 20 -19.03 -17.70 8.26
C ARG A 20 -19.83 -18.84 7.66
N ASP A 21 -19.94 -19.96 8.36
CA ASP A 21 -20.65 -21.15 7.88
C ASP A 21 -22.15 -20.88 7.77
N PHE A 22 -22.67 -20.07 8.69
CA PHE A 22 -24.05 -19.60 8.63
C PHE A 22 -24.31 -18.71 7.40
N LEU A 23 -23.43 -17.73 7.16
CA LEU A 23 -23.52 -16.83 6.01
C LEU A 23 -23.46 -17.61 4.70
N ASP A 24 -22.48 -18.50 4.55
CA ASP A 24 -22.31 -19.32 3.34
C ASP A 24 -23.55 -20.17 3.04
N GLY A 25 -24.22 -20.62 4.10
CA GLY A 25 -25.42 -21.42 4.03
C GLY A 25 -26.70 -20.65 3.67
N CYS A 26 -26.71 -19.31 3.58
CA CYS A 26 -27.95 -18.57 3.33
C CYS A 26 -27.85 -17.36 2.38
N ILE A 27 -26.67 -16.79 2.16
CA ILE A 27 -26.53 -15.58 1.32
C ILE A 27 -26.27 -15.91 -0.15
N ASN A 28 -26.59 -14.97 -1.03
CA ASN A 28 -26.29 -15.03 -2.47
C ASN A 28 -25.52 -13.80 -2.98
N HIS A 29 -25.41 -12.74 -2.17
CA HIS A 29 -24.63 -11.54 -2.46
C HIS A 29 -23.96 -11.06 -1.17
N VAL A 30 -22.75 -10.52 -1.30
CA VAL A 30 -22.00 -9.90 -0.22
C VAL A 30 -21.81 -8.43 -0.54
N ILE A 31 -22.17 -7.58 0.42
CA ILE A 31 -21.90 -6.14 0.37
C ILE A 31 -20.70 -5.89 1.29
N SER A 32 -19.55 -5.54 0.73
CA SER A 32 -18.36 -5.17 1.47
C SER A 32 -18.29 -3.65 1.59
N ILE A 33 -18.32 -3.15 2.82
CA ILE A 33 -18.11 -1.74 3.11
C ILE A 33 -16.65 -1.56 3.51
N ASN A 34 -15.89 -0.88 2.65
CA ASN A 34 -14.50 -0.49 2.89
C ASN A 34 -14.45 1.01 3.26
N ARG A 35 -13.30 1.51 3.73
CA ARG A 35 -13.13 2.93 4.13
C ARG A 35 -13.58 3.94 3.07
N ASN A 36 -13.33 3.66 1.80
CA ASN A 36 -13.58 4.60 0.69
C ASN A 36 -14.48 4.01 -0.41
N SER A 37 -14.93 2.76 -0.30
CA SER A 37 -15.74 2.12 -1.33
C SER A 37 -16.74 1.13 -0.75
N ILE A 38 -17.84 0.92 -1.47
CA ILE A 38 -18.80 -0.14 -1.21
C ILE A 38 -18.77 -1.04 -2.43
N ASP A 39 -18.39 -2.31 -2.23
CA ASP A 39 -18.33 -3.31 -3.29
C ASP A 39 -19.45 -4.32 -3.09
N VAL A 40 -20.22 -4.61 -4.14
CA VAL A 40 -21.25 -5.66 -4.14
C VAL A 40 -20.79 -6.80 -5.03
N GLN A 41 -20.73 -8.01 -4.47
CA GLN A 41 -20.33 -9.21 -5.19
C GLN A 41 -21.41 -10.28 -5.10
N SER A 42 -21.73 -10.91 -6.23
CA SER A 42 -22.59 -12.09 -6.26
C SER A 42 -21.80 -13.33 -5.85
N GLY A 43 -22.38 -14.15 -4.98
CA GLY A 43 -21.75 -15.34 -4.43
C GLY A 43 -22.03 -15.53 -2.94
N ASN A 44 -21.52 -16.63 -2.41
CA ASN A 44 -21.50 -16.92 -0.99
C ASN A 44 -20.30 -16.24 -0.31
N PHE A 45 -20.18 -16.40 1.01
CA PHE A 45 -19.11 -15.78 1.80
C PHE A 45 -17.73 -16.32 1.40
N THR A 46 -17.61 -17.64 1.21
CA THR A 46 -16.34 -18.30 0.86
C THR A 46 -15.80 -17.78 -0.47
N SER A 47 -16.64 -17.74 -1.51
CA SER A 47 -16.27 -17.20 -2.83
C SER A 47 -15.87 -15.72 -2.75
N TRP A 48 -16.60 -14.91 -1.99
CA TRP A 48 -16.25 -13.50 -1.79
C TRP A 48 -14.90 -13.35 -1.08
N TYR A 49 -14.66 -14.16 -0.04
CA TYR A 49 -13.44 -14.09 0.75
C TYR A 49 -12.20 -14.46 -0.07
N GLU A 50 -12.26 -15.52 -0.89
CA GLU A 50 -11.19 -15.90 -1.80
C GLU A 50 -10.88 -14.79 -2.81
N ASN A 51 -11.93 -14.24 -3.45
CA ASN A 51 -11.78 -13.13 -4.38
C ASN A 51 -11.18 -11.88 -3.72
N LYS A 52 -11.60 -11.57 -2.49
CA LYS A 52 -11.04 -10.48 -1.71
C LYS A 52 -9.54 -10.70 -1.45
N VAL A 53 -9.14 -11.89 -1.01
CA VAL A 53 -7.73 -12.22 -0.76
C VAL A 53 -6.90 -12.09 -2.04
N MET A 54 -7.39 -12.59 -3.17
CA MET A 54 -6.69 -12.48 -4.46
C MET A 54 -6.55 -11.02 -4.91
N LYS A 55 -7.62 -10.22 -4.78
CA LYS A 55 -7.61 -8.79 -5.07
C LYS A 55 -6.61 -8.05 -4.19
N ASP A 56 -6.63 -8.30 -2.88
CA ASP A 56 -5.73 -7.67 -1.92
C ASP A 56 -4.26 -8.00 -2.25
N GLN A 57 -3.94 -9.27 -2.53
CA GLN A 57 -2.58 -9.68 -2.92
C GLN A 57 -2.13 -9.02 -4.23
N PHE A 58 -3.01 -8.95 -5.22
CA PHE A 58 -2.72 -8.27 -6.47
C PHE A 58 -2.43 -6.79 -6.22
N GLU A 59 -3.27 -6.10 -5.44
CA GLU A 59 -3.11 -4.68 -5.13
C GLU A 59 -1.84 -4.40 -4.31
N ILE A 60 -1.48 -5.26 -3.35
CA ILE A 60 -0.21 -5.18 -2.62
C ILE A 60 0.96 -5.24 -3.61
N SER A 61 0.96 -6.22 -4.52
CA SER A 61 2.03 -6.40 -5.50
C SER A 61 2.14 -5.19 -6.46
N GLN A 62 1.02 -4.60 -6.87
CA GLN A 62 1.00 -3.41 -7.71
C GLN A 62 1.52 -2.18 -6.95
N ASN A 63 1.08 -1.99 -5.71
CA ASN A 63 1.57 -0.92 -4.85
C ASN A 63 3.08 -1.01 -4.61
N GLU A 64 3.63 -2.21 -4.40
CA GLU A 64 5.08 -2.41 -4.29
C GLU A 64 5.83 -2.00 -5.57
N ARG A 65 5.31 -2.40 -6.74
CA ARG A 65 5.88 -2.01 -8.04
C ARG A 65 5.84 -0.49 -8.23
N LEU A 66 4.69 0.13 -7.96
CA LEU A 66 4.52 1.58 -8.04
C LEU A 66 5.48 2.31 -7.08
N ARG A 67 5.63 1.84 -5.84
CA ARG A 67 6.58 2.40 -4.87
C ARG A 67 8.03 2.30 -5.35
N LYS A 68 8.44 1.16 -5.91
CA LYS A 68 9.79 0.99 -6.50
C LYS A 68 10.02 1.95 -7.66
N ASP A 69 9.04 2.08 -8.54
CA ASP A 69 9.10 2.99 -9.68
C ASP A 69 9.20 4.45 -9.24
N ILE A 70 8.37 4.87 -8.28
CA ILE A 70 8.40 6.22 -7.69
C ILE A 70 9.78 6.48 -7.09
N LYS A 71 10.35 5.51 -6.35
CA LYS A 71 11.69 5.63 -5.77
C LYS A 71 12.75 5.82 -6.86
N ARG A 72 12.68 5.04 -7.95
CA ARG A 72 13.61 5.14 -9.09
C ARG A 72 13.50 6.51 -9.78
N LEU A 73 12.28 7.01 -10.00
CA LEU A 73 12.07 8.33 -10.61
C LEU A 73 12.61 9.45 -9.71
N LYS A 74 12.37 9.38 -8.39
CA LYS A 74 12.90 10.35 -7.42
C LYS A 74 14.43 10.37 -7.41
N GLU A 75 15.07 9.20 -7.49
CA GLU A 75 16.54 9.12 -7.54
C GLU A 75 17.10 9.72 -8.83
N SER A 76 16.47 9.44 -9.99
CA SER A 76 16.85 10.04 -11.27
C SER A 76 16.72 11.57 -11.28
N ALA A 77 15.64 12.09 -10.67
CA ALA A 77 15.43 13.53 -10.49
C ALA A 77 16.56 14.14 -9.66
N ARG A 78 16.88 13.52 -8.52
CA ARG A 78 17.95 13.97 -7.62
C ARG A 78 19.31 13.99 -8.32
N GLN A 79 19.63 12.94 -9.09
CA GLN A 79 20.90 12.88 -9.83
C GLN A 79 20.98 13.97 -10.90
N SER A 80 19.89 14.24 -11.61
CA SER A 80 19.81 15.30 -12.62
C SER A 80 20.03 16.68 -11.99
N GLN A 81 19.47 16.92 -10.80
CA GLN A 81 19.69 18.14 -10.03
C GLN A 81 21.16 18.28 -9.61
N ILE A 82 21.75 17.24 -9.01
CA ILE A 82 23.17 17.24 -8.61
C ILE A 82 24.10 17.53 -9.79
N TRP A 83 23.81 16.98 -10.97
CA TRP A 83 24.59 17.26 -12.19
C TRP A 83 24.44 18.72 -12.65
N SER A 84 23.23 19.28 -12.59
CA SER A 84 22.99 20.70 -12.88
C SER A 84 23.78 21.60 -11.93
N ASP A 85 23.72 21.32 -10.62
CA ASP A 85 24.38 22.11 -9.57
C ASP A 85 25.91 22.05 -9.73
N LYS A 86 26.48 20.90 -10.11
CA LYS A 86 27.92 20.78 -10.39
C LYS A 86 28.36 21.68 -11.54
N ILE A 87 27.59 21.72 -12.63
CA ILE A 87 27.90 22.54 -13.81
C ILE A 87 27.72 24.03 -13.52
N GLU A 88 26.75 24.39 -12.68
CA GLU A 88 26.60 25.77 -12.18
C GLU A 88 27.78 26.17 -11.29
N ASN A 89 28.20 25.30 -10.37
CA ASN A 89 29.34 25.57 -9.48
C ASN A 89 30.66 25.76 -10.24
N THR A 90 30.85 25.10 -11.40
CA THR A 90 32.01 25.37 -12.28
C THR A 90 32.08 26.79 -12.83
N LYS A 91 30.97 27.55 -12.85
CA LYS A 91 30.93 28.96 -13.26
C LYS A 91 31.72 29.87 -12.31
N ASN A 92 31.79 29.52 -11.03
CA ASN A 92 32.23 30.43 -9.97
C ASN A 92 33.64 30.16 -9.41
N GLY A 93 34.34 29.06 -9.76
CA GLY A 93 35.57 28.75 -9.00
C GLY A 93 36.64 27.81 -9.55
N VAL A 94 36.46 27.08 -10.65
CA VAL A 94 37.51 26.13 -11.08
C VAL A 94 38.45 26.78 -12.09
N LYS A 95 39.63 27.21 -11.65
CA LYS A 95 40.73 27.55 -12.56
C LYS A 95 41.21 26.25 -13.21
N VAL A 96 40.91 26.04 -14.49
CA VAL A 96 41.53 24.96 -15.26
C VAL A 96 42.96 25.39 -15.60
N SER A 97 43.96 24.67 -15.09
CA SER A 97 45.39 24.93 -15.36
C SER A 97 45.86 26.38 -15.12
N GLY A 98 45.26 27.09 -14.15
CA GLY A 98 45.64 28.46 -13.80
C GLY A 98 45.08 29.59 -14.68
N VAL A 99 44.39 29.25 -15.79
CA VAL A 99 43.78 30.22 -16.71
C VAL A 99 42.32 30.50 -16.32
N LYS A 100 41.87 31.75 -16.45
CA LYS A 100 40.45 32.11 -16.25
C LYS A 100 39.60 31.43 -17.33
N PRO A 101 38.59 30.61 -16.97
CA PRO A 101 37.70 29.99 -17.93
C PRO A 101 36.88 31.03 -18.71
N ASP A 102 36.54 30.75 -19.96
CA ASP A 102 35.62 31.58 -20.76
C ASP A 102 34.21 31.55 -20.16
N LYS A 103 33.87 32.62 -19.45
CA LYS A 103 32.59 32.77 -18.76
C LYS A 103 31.39 32.82 -19.70
N GLY A 104 31.56 33.27 -20.94
CA GLY A 104 30.48 33.38 -21.92
C GLY A 104 30.05 32.00 -22.43
N HIS A 105 31.02 31.19 -22.86
CA HIS A 105 30.78 29.83 -23.33
C HIS A 105 30.20 28.93 -22.23
N ILE A 106 30.79 28.99 -21.01
CA ILE A 106 30.34 28.19 -19.87
C ILE A 106 28.94 28.61 -19.43
N GLY A 107 28.66 29.92 -19.34
CA GLY A 107 27.34 30.42 -18.98
C GLY A 107 26.24 29.98 -19.95
N HIS A 108 26.51 29.99 -21.25
CA HIS A 108 25.57 29.50 -22.26
C HIS A 108 25.34 27.98 -22.14
N GLN A 109 26.39 27.19 -21.91
CA GLN A 109 26.25 25.76 -21.65
C GLN A 109 25.43 25.47 -20.37
N SER A 110 25.72 26.18 -19.27
CA SER A 110 24.98 26.05 -18.00
C SER A 110 23.49 26.40 -18.19
N ALA A 111 23.17 27.48 -18.89
CA ALA A 111 21.78 27.87 -19.16
C ALA A 111 21.03 26.83 -20.00
N LYS A 112 21.67 26.28 -21.03
CA LYS A 112 21.08 25.20 -21.85
C LYS A 112 20.85 23.93 -21.03
N MET A 113 21.80 23.57 -20.17
CA MET A 113 21.68 22.41 -19.29
C MET A 113 20.59 22.60 -18.24
N MET A 114 20.52 23.77 -17.59
CA MET A 114 19.45 24.11 -16.64
C MET A 114 18.07 23.99 -17.26
N LYS A 115 17.88 24.56 -18.47
CA LYS A 115 16.59 24.46 -19.18
C LYS A 115 16.21 23.00 -19.46
N LYS A 116 17.18 22.16 -19.84
CA LYS A 116 16.95 20.72 -20.05
C LYS A 116 16.63 20.00 -18.74
N SER A 117 17.35 20.32 -17.66
CA SER A 117 17.14 19.76 -16.32
C SER A 117 15.73 20.05 -15.80
N LYS A 118 15.31 21.33 -15.84
CA LYS A 118 13.98 21.76 -15.37
C LYS A 118 12.83 21.12 -16.15
N ASN A 119 12.98 20.96 -17.47
CA ASN A 119 11.98 20.28 -18.28
C ASN A 119 11.90 18.78 -17.95
N LEU A 120 13.04 18.13 -17.67
CA LEU A 120 13.09 16.74 -17.26
C LEU A 120 12.47 16.55 -15.88
N GLU A 121 12.81 17.43 -14.93
CA GLU A 121 12.28 17.45 -13.58
C GLU A 121 10.75 17.58 -13.59
N ASN A 122 10.21 18.56 -14.32
CA ASN A 122 8.75 18.72 -14.44
C ASN A 122 8.06 17.47 -14.98
N ARG A 123 8.65 16.81 -15.99
CA ARG A 123 8.12 15.55 -16.54
C ARG A 123 8.16 14.42 -15.52
N GLN A 124 9.26 14.31 -14.78
CA GLN A 124 9.43 13.29 -13.75
C GLN A 124 8.49 13.52 -12.56
N ASN A 125 8.34 14.77 -12.10
CA ASN A 125 7.43 15.14 -11.04
C ASN A 125 5.98 14.84 -11.42
N LYS A 126 5.57 15.17 -12.65
CA LYS A 126 4.24 14.80 -13.15
C LYS A 126 4.03 13.29 -13.19
N ALA A 127 5.01 12.52 -13.68
CA ALA A 127 4.94 11.07 -13.69
C ALA A 127 4.92 10.45 -12.28
N ILE A 128 5.60 11.08 -11.30
CA ILE A 128 5.56 10.67 -9.89
C ILE A 128 4.16 10.93 -9.32
N GLU A 129 3.59 12.10 -9.56
CA GLU A 129 2.26 12.48 -9.07
C GLU A 129 1.16 11.55 -9.62
N GLU A 130 1.19 11.29 -10.94
CA GLU A 130 0.30 10.32 -11.59
C GLU A 130 0.44 8.93 -10.94
N LYS A 131 1.67 8.44 -10.73
CA LYS A 131 1.89 7.15 -10.06
C LYS A 131 1.48 7.14 -8.58
N GLN A 132 1.61 8.25 -7.87
CA GLN A 132 1.18 8.38 -6.49
C GLN A 132 -0.34 8.32 -6.37
N SER A 133 -1.08 8.91 -7.31
CA SER A 133 -2.55 8.84 -7.34
C SER A 133 -3.09 7.42 -7.57
N LEU A 134 -2.29 6.54 -8.17
CA LEU A 134 -2.66 5.13 -8.42
C LEU A 134 -2.44 4.23 -7.21
N LEU A 135 -1.76 4.70 -6.15
CA LEU A 135 -1.58 3.93 -4.93
C LEU A 135 -2.94 3.75 -4.25
N LYS A 136 -3.33 2.49 -4.06
CA LYS A 136 -4.54 2.16 -3.31
C LYS A 136 -4.24 2.04 -1.82
N ASP A 137 -5.11 2.58 -0.97
CA ASP A 137 -5.04 2.36 0.47
C ASP A 137 -5.59 0.97 0.78
N ILE A 138 -4.70 0.06 1.19
CA ILE A 138 -5.06 -1.32 1.52
C ILE A 138 -5.18 -1.38 3.04
N GLU A 139 -6.29 -1.95 3.53
CA GLU A 139 -6.48 -2.16 4.96
C GLU A 139 -5.38 -3.07 5.50
N THR A 140 -4.45 -2.48 6.25
CA THR A 140 -3.47 -3.22 7.01
C THR A 140 -4.12 -3.64 8.32
N LYS A 141 -4.17 -4.95 8.57
CA LYS A 141 -4.56 -5.45 9.89
C LYS A 141 -3.44 -5.10 10.86
N GLU A 142 -3.70 -4.20 11.79
CA GLU A 142 -2.77 -3.94 12.88
C GLU A 142 -2.56 -5.24 13.68
N SER A 143 -1.31 -5.55 13.98
CA SER A 143 -1.00 -6.62 14.91
C SER A 143 -1.41 -6.16 16.30
N LEU A 144 -2.50 -6.71 16.83
CA LEU A 144 -2.87 -6.52 18.23
C LEU A 144 -1.80 -7.18 19.10
N LEU A 145 -0.86 -6.38 19.61
CA LEU A 145 0.09 -6.82 20.61
C LEU A 145 -0.65 -6.90 21.94
N LEU A 146 -1.07 -8.12 22.32
CA LEU A 146 -1.48 -8.40 23.68
C LEU A 146 -0.21 -8.34 24.54
N HIS A 147 -0.12 -7.33 25.40
CA HIS A 147 0.89 -7.26 26.44
C HIS A 147 0.31 -7.92 27.69
N PRO A 148 0.53 -9.24 27.93
CA PRO A 148 0.03 -9.89 29.13
C PRO A 148 0.66 -9.20 30.34
N LEU A 149 -0.19 -8.76 31.28
CA LEU A 149 0.28 -8.21 32.54
C LEU A 149 1.05 -9.30 33.30
N HIS A 150 2.28 -9.01 33.69
CA HIS A 150 3.08 -9.93 34.48
C HIS A 150 2.53 -9.95 35.91
N HIS A 151 1.85 -11.04 36.28
CA HIS A 151 1.28 -11.17 37.61
C HIS A 151 2.40 -11.42 38.62
N HIS A 152 2.56 -10.54 39.62
CA HIS A 152 3.66 -10.60 40.60
C HIS A 152 3.61 -11.79 41.58
N LYS A 153 2.58 -12.64 41.49
CA LYS A 153 2.42 -13.81 42.35
C LYS A 153 2.93 -15.05 41.63
N ASN A 154 3.65 -15.91 42.35
CA ASN A 154 4.11 -17.18 41.80
C ASN A 154 2.90 -17.99 41.26
N PRO A 155 2.92 -18.39 39.98
CA PRO A 155 1.87 -19.23 39.43
C PRO A 155 1.86 -20.56 40.19
N LEU A 156 0.74 -20.84 40.89
CA LEU A 156 0.58 -22.08 41.64
C LEU A 156 0.23 -23.25 40.71
N ILE A 157 -0.55 -22.99 39.66
CA ILE A 157 -1.00 -23.98 38.68
C ILE A 157 -1.05 -23.28 37.32
N SER A 158 -0.43 -23.88 36.31
CA SER A 158 -0.55 -23.51 34.90
C SER A 158 -1.10 -24.70 34.14
N VAL A 159 -2.26 -24.54 33.50
CA VAL A 159 -2.88 -25.61 32.72
C VAL A 159 -3.06 -25.13 31.28
N SER A 160 -2.62 -25.95 30.33
CA SER A 160 -2.82 -25.77 28.90
C SER A 160 -3.56 -27.00 28.35
N ASN A 161 -4.40 -26.81 27.34
CA ASN A 161 -5.13 -27.89 26.65
C ASN A 161 -6.12 -28.68 27.54
N LEU A 162 -6.92 -27.99 28.35
CA LEU A 162 -8.04 -28.61 29.06
C LEU A 162 -9.15 -28.99 28.08
N SER A 163 -9.60 -30.24 28.17
CA SER A 163 -10.84 -30.71 27.56
C SER A 163 -11.78 -31.18 28.67
N SER A 164 -13.07 -30.84 28.56
CA SER A 164 -14.09 -31.32 29.47
C SER A 164 -14.55 -32.71 29.06
N CYS A 165 -14.40 -33.69 29.94
CA CYS A 165 -15.01 -35.01 29.84
C CYS A 165 -16.08 -35.10 30.93
N TYR A 166 -17.30 -35.47 30.55
CA TYR A 166 -18.29 -36.01 31.48
C TYR A 166 -18.34 -37.51 31.22
N GLY A 167 -18.22 -38.31 32.28
CA GLY A 167 -18.14 -39.77 32.20
C GLY A 167 -19.33 -40.41 31.47
N GLU A 168 -19.12 -41.65 31.05
CA GLU A 168 -20.05 -42.49 30.26
C GLU A 168 -21.50 -42.50 30.74
#